data_AF-A0A533S0S4-F1
#
_entry.id   AF-A0A533S0S4-F1
#
_cell.length_a   1.000
_cell.length_b   1.000
_cell.length_c   1.000
_cell.angle_alpha   90.00
_cell.angle_beta   90.00
_cell.angle_gamma   90.00
#
_symmetry.space_group_name_H-M   'P 1'
#
loop_
_entity.id
_entity.type
_entity.pdbx_description
1 polymer ?
#
loop_
_entity_poly.entity_id
_entity_poly.type
_entity_poly.pdbx_seq_one_letter_code
_entity_poly.pdbx_strand_id
1 'polypeptide(L)'
;MVTKIFSHLFTVLQHGTRRHLTWLFRLTTTRPVLVLVLALLLLLPASLSLLSLRFETDIFRLFPREKGHLRLFLDSLSWTGDAKQAYFLLEGKPEILTGEAEAFAARLTAARIDGKPAFSKITYRVYD
;
A
#
# COMPACT_ATOMS: atom_id res chain seq x y z
N MET A 1 28.99 25.24 35.25
CA MET A 1 27.63 25.84 35.22
C MET A 1 26.67 25.03 34.35
N VAL A 2 27.06 24.69 33.11
CA VAL A 2 26.29 23.87 32.16
C VAL A 2 25.86 22.50 32.71
N THR A 3 26.73 21.80 33.45
CA THR A 3 26.45 20.48 34.04
C THR A 3 25.34 20.50 35.11
N LYS A 4 25.24 21.58 35.89
CA LYS A 4 24.17 21.75 36.90
C LYS A 4 22.80 21.96 36.24
N ILE A 5 22.75 22.75 35.16
CA ILE A 5 21.51 23.02 34.40
C ILE A 5 21.00 21.72 33.74
N PHE A 6 21.88 20.93 33.12
CA PHE A 6 21.52 19.63 32.56
C PHE A 6 21.00 18.65 33.61
N SER A 7 21.66 18.57 34.77
CA SER A 7 21.20 17.69 35.85
C SER A 7 19.82 18.09 36.38
N HIS A 8 19.54 19.39 36.48
CA HIS A 8 18.25 19.91 36.94
C HIS A 8 17.15 19.70 35.90
N LEU A 9 17.47 19.84 34.61
CA LEU A 9 16.52 19.54 33.54
C LEU A 9 16.16 18.04 33.53
N PHE A 10 17.17 17.19 33.70
CA PHE A 10 16.99 15.74 33.73
C PHE A 10 16.15 15.28 34.94
N THR A 11 16.38 15.84 36.13
CA THR A 11 15.57 15.51 37.32
C THR A 11 14.13 15.97 37.18
N VAL A 12 13.87 17.14 36.59
CA VAL A 12 12.51 17.62 36.31
C VAL A 12 11.81 16.70 35.31
N LEU A 13 12.48 16.31 34.23
CA LEU A 13 11.95 15.35 33.25
C LEU A 13 11.64 14.00 33.91
N GLN A 14 12.59 13.43 34.66
CA GLN A 14 12.40 12.16 35.36
C GLN A 14 11.24 12.23 36.37
N HIS A 15 11.10 13.34 37.10
CA HIS A 15 10.00 13.53 38.03
C HIS A 15 8.65 13.61 37.29
N GLY A 16 8.61 14.34 36.17
CA GLY A 16 7.44 14.42 35.29
C GLY A 16 7.04 13.05 34.75
N THR A 17 7.99 12.29 34.20
CA THR A 17 7.76 10.93 33.69
C THR A 17 7.26 10.01 34.79
N ARG A 18 7.89 10.02 35.98
CA ARG A 18 7.48 9.17 37.10
C ARG A 18 6.08 9.51 37.59
N ARG A 19 5.75 10.79 37.70
CA ARG A 19 4.41 11.26 38.08
C ARG A 19 3.36 10.82 37.06
N HIS A 20 3.67 10.95 35.78
CA HIS A 20 2.77 10.54 34.69
C HIS A 20 2.54 9.02 34.67
N LEU A 21 3.60 8.22 34.78
CA LEU A 21 3.49 6.76 34.83
C LEU A 21 2.71 6.30 36.07
N THR A 22 2.94 6.94 37.23
CA THR A 22 2.18 6.64 38.46
C THR A 22 0.71 7.01 38.30
N TRP A 23 0.39 8.11 37.62
CA TRP A 23 -0.97 8.51 37.33
C TRP A 23 -1.67 7.51 36.40
N LEU A 24 -1.02 7.09 35.30
CA LEU A 24 -1.53 6.04 34.42
C LEU A 24 -1.78 4.74 35.18
N PHE A 25 -0.83 4.31 36.01
CA PHE A 25 -0.97 3.10 36.81
C PHE A 25 -2.16 3.16 37.77
N ARG A 26 -2.38 4.30 38.45
CA ARG A 26 -3.56 4.47 39.32
C ARG A 26 -4.85 4.47 38.51
N LEU A 27 -4.86 5.12 37.35
CA LEU A 27 -6.04 5.18 36.49
C LEU A 27 -6.44 3.78 35.99
N THR A 28 -5.46 2.97 35.56
CA THR A 28 -5.70 1.61 35.07
C THR A 28 -6.10 0.64 36.18
N THR A 29 -5.58 0.81 37.40
CA THR A 29 -5.87 -0.08 38.53
C THR A 29 -7.15 0.26 39.30
N THR A 30 -7.54 1.53 39.39
CA THR A 30 -8.75 1.94 40.12
C THR A 30 -10.03 1.72 39.33
N ARG A 31 -9.99 1.74 38.00
CA ARG A 31 -11.15 1.55 37.12
C ARG A 31 -10.81 0.67 35.92
N PRO A 32 -10.44 -0.61 36.12
CA PRO A 32 -9.97 -1.49 35.05
C PRO A 32 -11.05 -1.73 33.98
N VAL A 33 -12.32 -1.83 34.39
CA VAL A 33 -13.45 -2.02 33.47
C VAL A 33 -13.61 -0.81 32.54
N LEU A 34 -13.49 0.41 33.07
CA LEU A 34 -13.61 1.63 32.26
C LEU A 34 -12.48 1.74 31.23
N VAL A 35 -11.25 1.38 31.63
CA VAL A 35 -10.10 1.34 30.72
C VAL A 35 -10.31 0.30 29.61
N LEU A 36 -10.83 -0.87 29.95
CA LEU A 36 -11.13 -1.93 28.98
C LEU A 36 -12.23 -1.51 28.00
N VAL A 37 -13.29 -0.87 28.49
CA VAL A 37 -14.37 -0.33 27.63
C VAL A 37 -13.83 0.73 26.67
N LEU A 38 -13.01 1.67 27.16
CA LEU A 38 -12.38 2.69 26.31
C LEU A 38 -11.42 2.08 25.28
N ALA A 39 -10.64 1.08 25.67
CA ALA A 39 -9.75 0.37 24.75
C ALA A 39 -10.55 -0.33 23.64
N LEU A 40 -11.66 -1.01 23.98
CA LEU A 40 -12.56 -1.61 23.01
C LEU A 40 -13.23 -0.56 22.11
N LEU A 41 -13.65 0.57 22.69
CA LEU A 41 -14.23 1.68 21.94
C LEU A 41 -13.24 2.27 20.93
N LEU A 42 -11.95 2.36 21.27
CA LEU A 42 -10.89 2.82 20.35
C LEU A 42 -10.49 1.75 19.33
N LEU A 43 -10.67 0.48 19.66
CA LEU A 43 -10.39 -0.63 18.75
C LEU A 43 -11.37 -0.69 17.59
N LEU A 44 -12.64 -0.30 17.81
CA LEU A 44 -13.65 -0.23 16.75
C LEU A 44 -13.28 0.69 15.58
N PRO A 45 -12.98 1.99 15.76
CA PRO A 45 -12.59 2.87 14.67
C PRO A 45 -11.25 2.47 14.06
N ALA A 46 -10.31 1.92 14.84
CA ALA A 46 -9.05 1.38 14.31
C ALA A 46 -9.32 0.21 13.35
N SER A 47 -10.21 -0.71 13.74
CA SER A 47 -10.62 -1.85 12.89
C SER A 47 -11.36 -1.39 11.64
N LEU A 48 -12.25 -0.41 11.77
CA LEU A 48 -12.94 0.20 10.62
C LEU A 48 -11.95 0.90 9.67
N SER A 49 -10.91 1.55 10.22
CA SER A 49 -9.84 2.16 9.42
C SER A 49 -9.07 1.10 8.63
N LEU A 50 -8.80 -0.07 9.23
CA LEU A 50 -8.17 -1.20 8.54
C LEU A 50 -9.01 -1.70 7.36
N LEU A 51 -10.34 -1.74 7.49
CA LEU A 51 -11.22 -2.11 6.37
C LEU A 51 -11.19 -1.10 5.22
N SER A 52 -10.80 0.15 5.50
CA SER A 52 -10.66 1.20 4.49
C SER A 52 -9.26 1.27 3.87
N LEU A 53 -8.29 0.47 4.34
CA LEU A 53 -6.97 0.42 3.73
C LEU A 53 -7.07 -0.12 2.30
N ARG A 54 -6.80 0.76 1.35
CA ARG A 54 -6.63 0.41 -0.06
C ARG A 54 -5.14 0.27 -0.32
N PHE A 55 -4.72 -0.94 -0.69
CA PHE A 55 -3.37 -1.15 -1.18
C PHE A 55 -3.23 -0.47 -2.53
N GLU A 56 -2.38 0.55 -2.59
CA GLU A 56 -2.05 1.19 -3.86
C GLU A 56 -1.01 0.36 -4.59
N THR A 57 -1.39 -0.30 -5.67
CA THR A 57 -0.48 -1.10 -6.52
C THR A 57 0.12 -0.28 -7.66
N ASP A 58 -0.30 0.97 -7.84
CA ASP A 58 0.23 1.86 -8.85
C ASP A 58 1.59 2.41 -8.41
N ILE A 59 2.66 1.79 -8.90
CA ILE A 59 4.04 2.22 -8.71
C ILE A 59 4.26 3.70 -9.07
N PHE A 60 3.46 4.28 -9.96
CA PHE A 60 3.58 5.68 -10.34
C PHE A 60 3.09 6.65 -9.25
N ARG A 61 2.42 6.16 -8.20
CA ARG A 61 2.05 6.98 -7.02
C ARG A 61 3.22 7.22 -6.07
N LEU A 62 4.31 6.44 -6.21
CA LEU A 62 5.54 6.65 -5.44
C LEU A 62 6.28 7.92 -5.88
N PHE A 63 6.02 8.41 -7.09
CA PHE A 63 6.65 9.62 -7.60
C PHE A 63 5.84 10.87 -7.22
N PRO A 64 6.51 11.99 -6.89
CA PRO A 64 5.83 13.23 -6.54
C PRO A 64 5.05 13.78 -7.74
N ARG A 65 3.72 13.68 -7.69
CA ARG A 65 2.81 14.13 -8.77
C ARG A 65 2.44 15.61 -8.71
N GLU A 66 2.89 16.33 -7.69
CA GLU A 66 2.29 17.63 -7.34
C GLU A 66 2.89 18.81 -8.14
N LYS A 67 4.16 18.77 -8.57
CA LYS A 67 4.78 19.90 -9.32
C LYS A 67 5.90 19.44 -10.27
N GLY A 68 5.92 20.01 -11.49
CA GLY A 68 7.07 19.96 -12.41
C GLY A 68 6.93 19.06 -13.64
N HIS A 69 8.01 18.99 -14.45
CA HIS A 69 8.10 18.24 -15.70
C HIS A 69 7.82 16.73 -15.54
N LEU A 70 8.09 16.18 -14.35
CA LEU A 70 7.82 14.79 -14.03
C LEU A 70 6.32 14.46 -14.08
N ARG A 71 5.45 15.40 -13.70
CA ARG A 71 3.99 15.20 -13.82
C ARG A 71 3.59 15.06 -15.28
N LEU A 72 4.08 15.93 -16.16
CA LEU A 72 3.76 15.87 -17.59
C LEU A 72 4.26 14.57 -18.24
N PHE A 73 5.42 14.07 -17.81
CA PHE A 73 5.95 12.78 -18.23
C PHE A 73 5.08 11.61 -17.75
N LEU A 74 4.69 11.59 -16.47
CA LEU A 74 3.82 10.55 -15.91
C LEU A 74 2.41 10.59 -16.50
N ASP A 75 1.86 11.79 -16.71
CA ASP A 75 0.58 11.99 -17.39
C ASP A 75 0.67 11.46 -18.82
N SER A 76 1.76 11.76 -19.55
CA SER A 76 1.99 11.24 -20.90
C SER A 76 2.12 9.71 -20.93
N LEU A 77 2.89 9.11 -20.01
CA LEU A 77 3.04 7.65 -19.88
C LEU A 77 1.71 6.95 -19.53
N SER A 78 0.90 7.58 -18.68
CA SER A 78 -0.41 7.05 -18.33
C SER A 78 -1.39 7.16 -19.51
N TRP A 79 -1.25 8.21 -20.33
CA TRP A 79 -2.11 8.49 -21.49
C TRP A 79 -1.73 7.68 -22.72
N THR A 80 -0.44 7.38 -22.94
CA THR A 80 0.02 6.46 -23.99
C THR A 80 -0.33 5.00 -23.69
N GLY A 81 -0.77 4.69 -22.45
CA GLY A 81 -1.27 3.37 -22.06
C GLY A 81 -0.19 2.30 -21.95
N ASP A 82 1.09 2.66 -22.11
CA ASP A 82 2.20 1.71 -22.22
C ASP A 82 2.49 1.00 -20.89
N ALA A 83 2.26 1.70 -19.78
CA ALA A 83 2.52 1.16 -18.45
C ALA A 83 1.46 0.18 -17.91
N LYS A 84 0.38 -0.09 -18.67
CA LYS A 84 -0.68 -1.06 -18.30
C LYS A 84 -0.73 -2.28 -19.21
N GLN A 85 0.35 -2.53 -19.95
CA GLN A 85 0.46 -3.68 -20.85
C GLN A 85 1.09 -4.86 -20.10
N ALA A 86 0.54 -6.06 -20.31
CA ALA A 86 1.15 -7.31 -19.88
C ALA A 86 1.76 -7.96 -21.12
N TYR A 87 3.08 -8.20 -21.09
CA TYR A 87 3.78 -8.90 -22.17
C TYR A 87 3.97 -10.36 -21.78
N PHE A 88 3.54 -11.25 -22.67
CA PHE A 88 3.76 -12.69 -22.54
C PHE A 88 4.72 -13.12 -23.65
N LEU A 89 5.88 -13.65 -23.27
CA LEU A 89 6.82 -14.26 -24.19
C LEU A 89 6.54 -15.76 -24.24
N LEU A 90 6.22 -16.26 -25.43
CA LEU A 90 6.04 -17.69 -25.68
C LEU A 90 7.30 -18.22 -26.36
N GLU A 91 7.96 -19.18 -25.73
CA GLU A 91 9.16 -19.83 -26.26
C GLU A 91 8.86 -21.31 -26.51
N GLY A 92 9.20 -21.81 -27.70
CA GLY A 92 8.89 -23.19 -28.09
C GLY A 92 9.37 -23.52 -29.49
N LYS A 93 9.02 -24.72 -29.98
CA LYS A 93 9.36 -25.14 -31.34
C LYS A 93 8.56 -24.31 -32.37
N PRO A 94 9.19 -23.81 -33.45
CA PRO A 94 8.53 -22.93 -34.42
C PRO A 94 7.26 -23.52 -35.02
N GLU A 95 7.26 -24.84 -35.25
CA GLU A 95 6.17 -25.61 -35.87
C GLU A 95 4.86 -25.58 -35.08
N ILE A 96 4.93 -25.48 -33.75
CA ILE A 96 3.75 -25.51 -32.85
C ILE A 96 3.49 -24.16 -32.17
N LEU A 97 4.48 -23.26 -32.16
CA LEU A 97 4.44 -22.02 -31.40
C LEU A 97 3.27 -21.12 -31.82
N THR A 98 2.99 -21.03 -33.12
CA THR A 98 1.88 -20.22 -33.64
C THR A 98 0.53 -20.75 -33.16
N GLY A 99 0.33 -22.08 -33.21
CA GLY A 99 -0.91 -22.71 -32.74
C GLY A 99 -1.11 -22.57 -31.23
N GLU A 100 -0.03 -22.70 -30.44
CA GLU A 100 -0.09 -22.46 -29.00
C GLU A 100 -0.34 -20.98 -28.66
N ALA A 101 0.26 -20.05 -29.40
CA ALA A 101 0.04 -18.62 -29.21
C ALA A 101 -1.42 -18.23 -29.48
N GLU A 102 -2.04 -18.77 -30.53
CA GLU A 102 -3.47 -18.57 -30.82
C GLU A 102 -4.36 -19.15 -29.72
N ALA A 103 -4.09 -20.38 -29.29
CA ALA A 103 -4.83 -21.02 -28.20
C ALA A 103 -4.69 -20.23 -26.89
N PHE A 104 -3.50 -19.72 -26.60
CA PHE A 104 -3.22 -18.88 -25.44
C PHE A 104 -3.96 -17.55 -25.51
N ALA A 105 -3.93 -16.87 -26.65
CA ALA A 105 -4.69 -15.63 -26.87
C ALA A 105 -6.21 -15.84 -26.72
N ALA A 106 -6.73 -16.97 -27.21
CA ALA A 106 -8.14 -17.33 -27.01
C ALA A 106 -8.48 -17.50 -25.52
N ARG A 107 -7.60 -18.15 -24.74
CA ARG A 107 -7.77 -18.31 -23.28
C ARG A 107 -7.73 -16.96 -22.55
N LEU A 108 -6.82 -16.05 -22.93
CA LEU A 108 -6.77 -14.71 -22.35
C LEU A 108 -8.03 -13.90 -22.69
N THR A 109 -8.56 -14.05 -23.90
CA THR A 109 -9.80 -13.38 -24.32
C THR A 109 -11.02 -13.87 -23.54
N ALA A 110 -11.05 -15.17 -23.23
CA ALA A 110 -12.12 -15.78 -22.44
C ALA A 110 -12.00 -15.50 -20.92
N ALA A 111 -10.82 -15.11 -20.44
CA ALA A 111 -10.56 -14.87 -19.03
C ALA A 111 -11.41 -13.70 -18.49
N ARG A 112 -12.07 -13.93 -17.35
CA ARG A 112 -12.86 -12.92 -16.65
C ARG A 112 -12.43 -12.80 -15.20
N ILE A 113 -12.39 -11.56 -14.71
CA ILE A 113 -12.16 -11.22 -13.30
C ILE A 113 -13.39 -10.44 -12.84
N ASP A 114 -14.03 -10.90 -11.77
CA ASP A 114 -15.25 -10.30 -11.21
C ASP A 114 -16.35 -10.02 -12.25
N GLY A 115 -16.52 -10.95 -13.21
CA GLY A 115 -17.52 -10.86 -14.27
C GLY A 115 -17.17 -9.96 -15.45
N LYS A 116 -16.01 -9.28 -15.45
CA LYS A 116 -15.53 -8.43 -16.55
C LYS A 116 -14.38 -9.09 -17.31
N PRO A 117 -14.18 -8.79 -18.61
CA PRO A 117 -13.00 -9.27 -19.36
C PRO A 117 -11.71 -8.88 -18.64
N ALA A 118 -10.80 -9.83 -18.47
CA ALA A 118 -9.53 -9.59 -17.78
C ALA A 118 -8.61 -8.64 -18.57
N PHE A 119 -8.72 -8.64 -19.90
CA PHE A 119 -7.92 -7.82 -20.81
C PHE A 119 -8.83 -7.07 -21.79
N SER A 120 -8.50 -5.80 -22.06
CA SER A 120 -9.27 -4.94 -22.98
C SER A 120 -8.87 -5.12 -24.44
N LYS A 121 -7.60 -5.42 -24.71
CA LYS A 121 -7.05 -5.64 -26.04
C LYS A 121 -5.94 -6.68 -25.96
N ILE A 122 -5.99 -7.66 -26.85
CA ILE A 122 -4.97 -8.70 -26.97
C ILE A 122 -4.41 -8.59 -28.39
N THR A 123 -3.09 -8.46 -28.50
CA THR A 123 -2.37 -8.40 -29.77
C THR A 123 -1.21 -9.37 -29.65
N TYR A 124 -0.99 -10.22 -30.64
CA TYR A 124 0.19 -11.06 -30.72
C TYR A 124 0.96 -10.73 -32.00
N ARG A 125 2.29 -10.84 -31.92
CA ARG A 125 3.20 -10.71 -33.06
C ARG A 125 4.16 -11.88 -32.99
N VAL A 126 4.28 -12.61 -34.09
CA VAL A 126 5.33 -13.61 -34.27
C VAL A 126 6.52 -12.87 -34.86
N TYR A 127 7.68 -12.98 -34.20
CA TYR A 127 8.95 -12.49 -34.72
C TYR A 127 9.67 -13.69 -35.35
N ASP A 128 10.01 -13.57 -36.63
CA ASP A 128 10.83 -14.54 -37.38
C ASP A 128 12.31 -14.48 -36.97
#